data_AF-A0A7V9MM65-F1
#
_entry.id   AF-A0A7V9MM65-F1
#
_cell.length_a   1.000
_cell.length_b   1.000
_cell.length_c   1.000
_cell.angle_alpha   90.00
_cell.angle_beta   90.00
_cell.angle_gamma   90.00
#
_symmetry.space_group_name_H-M   'P 1'
#
loop_
_entity.id
_entity.type
_entity.pdbx_description
1 polymer ?
#
loop_
_entity_poly.entity_id
_entity_poly.type
_entity_poly.pdbx_seq_one_letter_code
_entity_poly.pdbx_strand_id
1 'polypeptide(L)' 'MKIIRILELAWLIIAIAGAVLGIYKFANEGLSEAIYFFIFTFVAAVFYYIRRKQRIRMEQENRPLE' A
#
# COMPACT_ATOMS: atom_id res chain seq x y z
N MET A 1 -20.27 -1.50 1.25
CA MET A 1 -18.87 -1.69 0.78
C MET A 1 -17.88 -1.84 1.94
N LYS A 2 -17.86 -2.97 2.68
CA LYS A 2 -16.91 -3.19 3.79
C LYS A 2 -15.59 -3.85 3.32
N ILE A 3 -15.66 -4.71 2.31
CA ILE A 3 -14.51 -5.45 1.75
C ILE A 3 -13.44 -4.53 1.15
N ILE A 4 -13.82 -3.46 0.45
CA ILE A 4 -12.85 -2.53 -0.17
C ILE A 4 -11.99 -1.83 0.90
N ARG A 5 -12.58 -1.47 2.05
CA ARG A 5 -11.85 -0.83 3.16
C ARG A 5 -10.88 -1.79 3.84
N ILE A 6 -11.28 -3.05 4.04
CA ILE A 6 -10.42 -4.09 4.63
C ILE A 6 -9.21 -4.34 3.72
N LEU A 7 -9.46 -4.41 2.41
CA LEU A 7 -8.39 -4.65 1.45
C LEU A 7 -7.42 -3.46 1.38
N GLU A 8 -7.92 -2.23 1.44
CA GLU A 8 -7.08 -1.02 1.55
C GLU A 8 -6.20 -1.03 2.80
N LEU A 9 -6.78 -1.38 3.96
CA LEU A 9 -6.03 -1.48 5.21
C LEU A 9 -4.96 -2.58 5.15
N ALA A 10 -5.24 -3.71 4.49
CA ALA A 10 -4.26 -4.77 4.29
C ALA A 10 -3.05 -4.30 3.48
N TRP A 11 -3.26 -3.59 2.36
CA TRP A 11 -2.14 -3.04 1.57
C TRP A 11 -1.33 -2.00 2.32
N LEU A 12 -1.98 -1.18 3.15
CA LEU A 12 -1.30 -0.22 4.02
C LEU A 12 -0.43 -0.94 5.05
N ILE A 13 -0.95 -1.98 5.70
CA ILE A 13 -0.20 -2.78 6.69
C ILE A 13 1.01 -3.44 6.03
N ILE A 14 0.84 -4.03 4.84
CA ILE A 14 1.94 -4.67 4.08
C ILE A 14 3.01 -3.64 3.71
N ALA A 15 2.62 -2.44 3.27
CA ALA A 15 3.55 -1.37 2.95
C ALA A 15 4.34 -0.90 4.20
N ILE A 16 3.67 -0.74 5.34
CA ILE A 16 4.32 -0.36 6.60
C ILE A 16 5.29 -1.46 7.06
N ALA A 17 4.85 -2.72 7.05
CA ALA A 17 5.69 -3.85 7.43
C ALA A 17 6.91 -3.99 6.51
N GLY A 18 6.71 -3.85 5.20
CA GLY A 18 7.80 -3.84 4.22
C GLY A 18 8.79 -2.70 4.43
N ALA A 19 8.31 -1.50 4.74
CA ALA A 19 9.15 -0.33 5.01
C ALA A 19 10.01 -0.56 6.26
N VAL A 20 9.41 -1.05 7.35
CA VAL A 20 10.12 -1.32 8.61
C VAL A 20 11.18 -2.41 8.40
N LEU A 21 10.83 -3.51 7.73
CA LEU A 21 11.77 -4.59 7.42
C LEU A 21 12.87 -4.12 6.49
N GLY A 22 12.55 -3.32 5.47
CA GLY A 22 13.51 -2.75 4.54
C GLY A 22 14.52 -1.84 5.23
N ILE A 23 14.06 -0.96 6.13
CA ILE A 23 14.93 -0.08 6.93
C ILE A 23 15.81 -0.91 7.88
N TYR A 24 15.24 -1.91 8.56
CA TYR A 24 15.99 -2.78 9.45
C TYR A 24 17.09 -3.55 8.70
N LYS A 25 16.77 -4.13 7.56
CA LYS A 25 17.71 -4.89 6.73
C LYS A 25 18.76 -3.99 6.11
N PHE A 26 18.38 -2.79 5.68
CA PHE A 26 19.30 -1.77 5.19
C PHE A 26 20.34 -1.37 6.23
N ALA A 27 19.92 -1.21 7.49
CA ALA A 27 20.82 -0.85 8.58
C ALA A 27 21.79 -1.97 8.99
N ASN A 28 21.41 -3.25 8.80
CA ASN A 28 22.22 -4.40 9.22
C ASN A 28 23.06 -5.03 8.10
N GLU A 29 22.50 -5.19 6.90
CA GLU A 29 23.08 -5.99 5.81
C GLU A 29 23.43 -5.14 4.58
N GLY A 30 23.04 -3.87 4.58
CA GLY A 30 23.31 -2.93 3.49
C GLY A 30 22.30 -2.97 2.34
N LEU A 31 22.61 -2.20 1.28
CA LEU A 31 21.65 -1.86 0.23
C LEU A 31 21.29 -3.05 -0.68
N SER A 32 22.24 -3.94 -0.95
CA SER A 32 22.06 -5.10 -1.85
C SER A 32 20.98 -6.06 -1.38
N GLU A 33 20.84 -6.26 -0.06
CA GLU A 33 19.85 -7.16 0.52
C GLU A 33 18.51 -6.46 0.79
N ALA A 34 18.54 -5.16 1.07
CA ALA A 34 17.37 -4.36 1.37
C ALA A 34 16.58 -3.92 0.12
N ILE A 35 17.22 -3.89 -1.06
CA ILE A 35 16.58 -3.37 -2.29
C ILE A 35 15.32 -4.14 -2.66
N TYR A 36 15.28 -5.45 -2.43
CA TYR A 36 14.10 -6.28 -2.66
C TYR A 36 12.94 -5.90 -1.74
N PHE A 37 13.22 -5.56 -0.48
CA PHE A 37 12.21 -5.08 0.48
C PHE A 37 11.69 -3.69 0.10
N PHE A 38 12.56 -2.80 -0.37
CA PHE A 38 12.15 -1.48 -0.84
C PHE A 38 11.30 -1.56 -2.12
N ILE A 39 11.68 -2.41 -3.09
CA ILE A 39 10.87 -2.66 -4.29
C ILE A 39 9.50 -3.22 -3.89
N PHE A 40 9.46 -4.21 -3.02
CA PHE A 40 8.21 -4.79 -2.54
C PHE A 40 7.32 -3.75 -1.84
N THR A 41 7.91 -2.93 -0.98
CA THR A 41 7.23 -1.83 -0.28
C THR A 41 6.68 -0.81 -1.26
N PHE A 42 7.46 -0.45 -2.28
CA PHE A 42 7.04 0.48 -3.32
C PHE A 42 5.86 -0.08 -4.12
N VAL A 43 5.91 -1.35 -4.53
CA VAL A 43 4.80 -2.02 -5.21
C VAL A 43 3.54 -2.04 -4.32
N ALA A 44 3.68 -2.39 -3.05
CA ALA A 44 2.57 -2.37 -2.10
C ALA A 44 1.95 -0.97 -1.95
N ALA A 45 2.78 0.07 -1.89
CA ALA A 45 2.34 1.47 -1.83
C ALA A 45 1.60 1.90 -3.11
N VAL A 46 2.08 1.49 -4.29
CA VAL A 46 1.40 1.74 -5.57
C VAL A 46 0.03 1.05 -5.59
N PHE A 47 -0.05 -0.21 -5.15
CA PHE A 47 -1.33 -0.93 -5.07
C PHE A 47 -2.31 -0.29 -4.08
N TYR A 48 -1.81 0.22 -2.95
CA TYR A 48 -2.62 1.01 -2.02
C TYR A 48 -3.17 2.28 -2.69
N TYR A 49 -2.33 3.02 -3.41
CA TYR A 49 -2.73 4.26 -4.09
C TYR A 49 -3.79 4.02 -5.18
N ILE A 50 -3.60 3.00 -6.02
CA ILE A 50 -4.58 2.63 -7.06
C ILE A 50 -5.93 2.28 -6.42
N ARG A 51 -5.93 1.49 -5.34
CA ARG A 51 -7.15 1.11 -4.63
C ARG A 51 -7.83 2.28 -3.94
N ARG A 52 -7.06 3.20 -3.35
CA ARG A 52 -7.59 4.45 -2.79
C ARG A 52 -8.32 5.26 -3.87
N LYS A 53 -7.76 5.32 -5.09
CA LYS A 53 -8.39 5.99 -6.23
C LYS A 53 -9.67 5.29 -6.70
N GLN A 54 -9.70 3.94 -6.71
CA GLN A 54 -10.90 3.17 -7.02
C GLN A 54 -12.02 3.43 -6.01
N ARG A 55 -11.70 3.51 -4.71
CA ARG A 55 -12.67 3.82 -3.65
C ARG A 55 -13.32 5.19 -3.86
N ILE A 56 -12.51 6.22 -4.10
CA ILE A 56 -13.00 7.59 -4.30
C ILE A 56 -13.93 7.67 -5.51
N ARG A 57 -13.61 6.97 -6.61
CA ARG A 57 -14.48 6.90 -7.79
C ARG A 57 -15.82 6.22 -7.50
N MET A 58 -15.82 5.09 -6.79
CA MET A 58 -17.08 4.40 -6.41
C MET A 58 -17.94 5.19 -5.43
N GLU A 59 -17.32 6.01 -4.57
CA GLU A 59 -18.04 6.94 -3.67
C GLU A 59 -18.63 8.13 -4.43
N GLN A 60 -17.98 8.58 -5.50
CA GLN A 60 -18.49 9.65 -6.37
C GLN A 60 -19.63 9.18 -7.27
N GLU A 61 -19.55 7.96 -7.81
CA GLU A 61 -20.59 7.37 -8.67
C GLU A 61 -21.90 7.10 -7.91
N ASN A 62 -21.87 6.94 -6.59
CA ASN A 62 -23.06 6.78 -5.75
C ASN A 62 -23.68 8.10 -5.27
N ARG A 63 -23.20 9.27 -5.69
CA ARG A 63 -23.93 10.53 -5.42
C ARG A 63 -25.05 10.67 -6.45
N PRO A 64 -26.33 10.66 -6.05
CA PRO A 64 -27.40 11.01 -6.97
C PRO A 64 -27.16 12.45 -7.45
N LEU A 65 -27.28 12.66 -8.75
CA LEU A 65 -27.29 13.98 -9.37
C LEU A 65 -28.57 14.68 -8.86
N GLU A 66 -28.43 15.58 -7.90
CA GLU A 66 -29.47 16.55 -7.52
C GLU A 66 -29.56 17.67 -8.55
#